data_AF-X0L116-F1
#
_entry.id   AF-X0L116-F1
#
_cell.length_a   1.000
_cell.length_b   1.000
_cell.length_c   1.000
_cell.angle_alpha   90.00
_cell.angle_beta   90.00
_cell.angle_gamma   90.00
#
_symmetry.space_group_name_H-M   'P 1'
#
loop_
_entity.id
_entity.type
_entity.pdbx_description
1 polymer ?
#
loop_
_entity_poly.entity_id
_entity_poly.type
_entity_poly.pdbx_seq_one_letter_code
_entity_poly.pdbx_strand_id
1 'polypeptide(L)'
;MSHPQPPTTTTNMLSSDQATQHEPQLPAPQEQILRHFQPQPDELHQQHQLSPRRLNAEAATALLWLIEKPKPCHSIRPHKKTRTGCYKCKTRKVKCDEARPTCGSCKLRKAECVYPVPAGSSSTLPFTTASTLDASPSASTASYPLVRGVSPIGSSSSSSATFIGEHTLILNAHPFFTQPLWHPSNINTADMKLLWFYTTSTSSSFSVTGPGNPMDDLLKGRVVQVAFETPFLMDALFSLAYLHMHNLNQKYEPSRALGYRARFLQGYRRAVETASSETYVAVLASALFLTVLSSQAFREENSQELYILDWMVVWRGIGIIVDQMGVENMLDTDMYPLFERPAIDLEASTASIPNHLLFMVSSIRPDDPDYPNIPIYLDTLKYLGSLYMNLKEGFSPVMNLRIISWFTFLPRNFISLAQQRQPRALVILAYYAAFLKLIKSIWWLKGVGERSLNDLCNYLGSEWALLLFVPQAARAVDDELDLARVILQDPNWVSARPSHLQLDSCSPITLVDDAGKRLRWNRSERKVVVLDSSETVIWNQ
;
A
#
# COMPACT_ATOMS: atom_id res chain seq x y z
N MET A 1 -22.31 6.78 68.64
CA MET A 1 -23.59 7.47 68.88
C MET A 1 -23.39 8.95 68.67
N SER A 2 -24.32 9.59 67.96
CA SER A 2 -24.77 10.98 68.15
C SER A 2 -23.77 12.16 68.06
N HIS A 3 -23.91 12.91 66.95
CA HIS A 3 -23.79 14.38 66.80
C HIS A 3 -24.19 15.22 68.04
N PRO A 4 -23.70 16.49 68.22
CA PRO A 4 -24.20 17.62 67.39
C PRO A 4 -23.30 18.88 67.15
N GLN A 5 -23.72 19.67 66.16
CA GLN A 5 -23.64 21.16 66.06
C GLN A 5 -25.09 21.72 66.19
N PRO A 6 -25.42 23.05 66.09
CA PRO A 6 -24.65 24.30 65.93
C PRO A 6 -25.01 25.31 67.10
N PRO A 7 -25.14 26.68 66.99
CA PRO A 7 -25.89 27.48 65.98
C PRO A 7 -25.25 28.83 65.54
N THR A 8 -26.01 29.62 64.78
CA THR A 8 -25.76 31.02 64.37
C THR A 8 -26.53 32.01 65.29
N THR A 9 -26.58 33.35 65.15
CA THR A 9 -26.30 34.28 64.02
C THR A 9 -26.01 35.73 64.54
N THR A 10 -25.47 36.59 63.67
CA THR A 10 -25.51 38.09 63.64
C THR A 10 -26.25 38.89 64.73
N THR A 11 -25.59 39.96 65.19
CA THR A 11 -26.23 41.27 65.55
C THR A 11 -25.35 42.42 65.05
N ASN A 12 -25.94 43.58 64.73
CA ASN A 12 -25.28 44.70 64.04
C ASN A 12 -25.54 46.05 64.75
N MET A 13 -24.72 47.06 64.42
CA MET A 13 -24.81 48.50 64.75
C MET A 13 -24.52 49.01 66.18
N LEU A 14 -23.61 49.99 66.24
CA LEU A 14 -23.82 51.29 66.91
C LEU A 14 -22.88 52.37 66.32
N SER A 15 -23.38 53.61 66.22
CA SER A 15 -22.74 54.84 65.70
C SER A 15 -21.96 55.58 66.83
N SER A 16 -21.24 56.71 66.66
CA SER A 16 -21.44 57.90 65.82
C SER A 16 -20.25 58.90 65.81
N ASP A 17 -20.34 59.95 64.95
CA ASP A 17 -19.79 61.32 65.06
C ASP A 17 -18.26 61.58 64.88
N GLN A 18 -17.77 62.30 63.84
CA GLN A 18 -17.85 63.74 63.41
C GLN A 18 -16.61 64.55 63.87
N ALA A 19 -16.12 65.62 63.22
CA ALA A 19 -16.14 66.13 61.84
C ALA A 19 -15.25 67.41 61.76
N THR A 20 -14.62 67.75 60.62
CA THR A 20 -14.32 69.15 60.18
C THR A 20 -13.82 69.21 58.73
N GLN A 21 -13.91 70.40 58.10
CA GLN A 21 -13.93 70.61 56.64
C GLN A 21 -12.73 71.44 56.12
N HIS A 22 -12.36 71.32 54.83
CA HIS A 22 -12.40 72.40 53.82
C HIS A 22 -11.72 72.05 52.47
N GLU A 23 -12.37 72.44 51.37
CA GLU A 23 -11.87 72.56 49.97
C GLU A 23 -11.53 74.07 49.68
N PRO A 24 -11.06 74.56 48.49
CA PRO A 24 -11.16 74.00 47.10
C PRO A 24 -9.95 74.22 46.12
N GLN A 25 -10.08 73.75 44.86
CA GLN A 25 -9.76 74.44 43.55
C GLN A 25 -9.11 73.58 42.42
N LEU A 26 -9.57 73.81 41.17
CA LEU A 26 -9.07 73.34 39.86
C LEU A 26 -7.96 74.28 39.28
N PRO A 27 -7.21 74.01 38.16
CA PRO A 27 -7.60 73.29 36.93
C PRO A 27 -6.51 72.40 36.24
N ALA A 28 -6.77 71.98 34.98
CA ALA A 28 -5.89 71.18 34.09
C ALA A 28 -5.48 72.00 32.82
N PRO A 29 -4.95 71.43 31.71
CA PRO A 29 -4.00 70.33 31.46
C PRO A 29 -2.79 70.76 30.57
N GLN A 30 -1.81 69.88 30.29
CA GLN A 30 -0.92 70.02 29.11
C GLN A 30 -0.32 68.68 28.61
N GLU A 31 0.13 68.66 27.35
CA GLU A 31 0.38 67.48 26.50
C GLU A 31 1.80 67.56 25.85
N GLN A 32 2.25 66.50 25.14
CA GLN A 32 3.35 66.50 24.13
C GLN A 32 4.84 66.51 24.66
N ILE A 33 5.88 65.92 24.02
CA ILE A 33 6.03 65.26 22.70
C ILE A 33 7.30 64.33 22.57
N LEU A 34 7.21 63.28 21.73
CA LEU A 34 8.20 62.46 20.95
C LEU A 34 9.67 62.09 21.42
N ARG A 35 9.91 60.76 21.43
CA ARG A 35 10.89 59.92 20.66
C ARG A 35 12.39 59.71 21.01
N HIS A 36 12.71 58.40 21.00
CA HIS A 36 13.95 57.68 20.54
C HIS A 36 15.14 57.54 21.51
N PHE A 37 15.41 56.31 21.99
CA PHE A 37 16.42 55.35 21.47
C PHE A 37 16.23 53.94 22.12
N GLN A 38 16.75 52.87 21.50
CA GLN A 38 16.59 51.42 21.87
C GLN A 38 17.94 50.82 22.39
N PRO A 39 18.07 49.51 22.77
CA PRO A 39 17.27 48.65 23.69
C PRO A 39 18.13 47.68 24.60
N GLN A 40 17.45 46.75 25.29
CA GLN A 40 17.89 45.43 25.85
C GLN A 40 18.58 45.35 27.25
N PRO A 41 18.45 44.20 27.98
CA PRO A 41 17.33 43.23 28.02
C PRO A 41 16.94 42.71 29.44
N ASP A 42 15.92 41.83 29.48
CA ASP A 42 15.45 40.96 30.59
C ASP A 42 14.71 41.66 31.77
N GLU A 43 13.61 41.15 32.35
CA GLU A 43 12.97 39.80 32.34
C GLU A 43 11.42 39.82 32.12
N LEU A 44 10.79 38.65 32.29
CA LEU A 44 9.35 38.30 32.44
C LEU A 44 8.44 38.11 31.20
N HIS A 45 8.34 36.85 30.79
CA HIS A 45 7.09 36.06 30.76
C HIS A 45 5.75 36.80 30.52
N GLN A 46 5.24 36.76 29.28
CA GLN A 46 4.06 35.95 28.91
C GLN A 46 3.75 36.01 27.39
N GLN A 47 3.16 34.92 26.87
CA GLN A 47 2.51 34.79 25.56
C GLN A 47 3.33 35.11 24.28
N HIS A 48 3.91 34.08 23.64
CA HIS A 48 3.67 33.75 22.22
C HIS A 48 4.50 32.52 21.77
N GLN A 49 3.86 31.34 21.73
CA GLN A 49 4.29 30.21 20.88
C GLN A 49 3.07 29.51 20.29
N LEU A 50 2.77 29.79 19.01
CA LEU A 50 1.88 28.97 18.18
C LEU A 50 2.68 28.51 16.97
N SER A 51 2.76 27.20 16.79
CA SER A 51 3.57 26.57 15.74
C SER A 51 2.83 26.54 14.40
N PRO A 52 3.54 26.61 13.26
CA PRO A 52 2.95 26.66 11.92
C PRO A 52 2.53 25.26 11.43
N ARG A 53 1.63 24.58 12.16
CA ARG A 53 1.11 23.24 11.81
C ARG A 53 -0.41 23.12 11.67
N ARG A 54 -1.19 24.19 11.92
CA ARG A 54 -2.66 24.18 11.72
C ARG A 54 -3.13 24.65 10.35
N LEU A 55 -2.27 25.29 9.55
CA LEU A 55 -2.65 25.94 8.29
C LEU A 55 -3.00 24.99 7.13
N ASN A 56 -2.71 23.69 7.21
CA ASN A 56 -2.93 22.78 6.09
C ASN A 56 -4.36 22.22 6.02
N ALA A 57 -4.98 21.92 7.16
CA ALA A 57 -6.35 21.38 7.20
C ALA A 57 -7.37 22.44 6.75
N GLU A 58 -7.29 23.65 7.31
CA GLU A 58 -8.16 24.77 6.92
C GLU A 58 -7.94 25.19 5.46
N ALA A 59 -6.72 25.09 4.92
CA ALA A 59 -6.45 25.34 3.50
C ALA A 59 -7.09 24.28 2.58
N ALA A 60 -7.12 23.01 2.99
CA ALA A 60 -7.83 21.96 2.25
C ALA A 60 -9.36 22.17 2.27
N THR A 61 -9.93 22.58 3.41
CA THR A 61 -11.35 22.96 3.50
C THR A 61 -11.68 24.22 2.70
N ALA A 62 -10.78 25.21 2.67
CA ALA A 62 -10.94 26.42 1.85
C ALA A 62 -10.87 26.15 0.35
N LEU A 63 -10.08 25.15 -0.09
CA LEU A 63 -10.07 24.70 -1.49
C LEU A 63 -11.40 24.07 -1.91
N LEU A 64 -12.06 23.30 -1.03
CA LEU A 64 -13.40 22.77 -1.28
C LEU A 64 -14.45 23.89 -1.42
N TRP A 65 -14.37 24.94 -0.61
CA TRP A 65 -15.28 26.10 -0.66
C TRP A 65 -15.07 27.04 -1.87
N LEU A 66 -13.90 27.00 -2.52
CA LEU A 66 -13.58 27.89 -3.64
C LEU A 66 -14.11 27.42 -5.01
N ILE A 67 -14.61 26.18 -5.10
CA ILE A 67 -15.08 25.57 -6.36
C ILE A 67 -16.53 26.02 -6.71
N GLU A 68 -17.31 26.49 -5.74
CA GLU A 68 -18.74 26.79 -5.91
C GLU A 68 -19.10 28.14 -6.55
N LYS A 69 -18.12 28.95 -7.03
CA LYS A 69 -18.40 30.22 -7.72
C LYS A 69 -17.76 30.27 -9.11
N PRO A 70 -18.54 30.19 -10.21
CA PRO A 70 -18.00 30.28 -11.55
C PRO A 70 -17.51 31.71 -11.82
N LYS A 71 -16.18 31.88 -11.91
CA LYS A 71 -15.57 33.11 -12.42
C LYS A 71 -15.60 33.08 -13.95
N PRO A 72 -15.94 34.20 -14.64
CA PRO A 72 -16.06 34.22 -16.08
C PRO A 72 -14.71 33.94 -16.77
N CYS A 73 -14.71 33.02 -17.73
CA CYS A 73 -13.52 32.66 -18.49
C CYS A 73 -13.07 33.81 -19.40
N HIS A 74 -11.87 34.33 -19.16
CA HIS A 74 -11.18 35.16 -20.16
C HIS A 74 -10.42 34.26 -21.14
N SER A 75 -10.77 34.35 -22.42
CA SER A 75 -10.14 33.58 -23.49
C SER A 75 -8.67 33.99 -23.66
N ILE A 76 -7.73 33.07 -23.45
CA ILE A 76 -6.31 33.29 -23.75
C ILE A 76 -6.13 33.38 -25.27
N ARG A 77 -5.84 34.59 -25.78
CA ARG A 77 -5.52 34.78 -27.21
C ARG A 77 -4.18 34.10 -27.54
N PRO A 78 -4.10 33.29 -28.62
CA PRO A 78 -2.82 32.72 -29.06
C PRO A 78 -1.88 33.81 -29.56
N HIS A 79 -0.70 33.94 -28.95
CA HIS A 79 0.29 34.94 -29.33
C HIS A 79 1.14 34.50 -30.55
N LYS A 80 1.26 35.42 -31.52
CA LYS A 80 2.05 35.25 -32.76
C LYS A 80 3.54 35.08 -32.45
N LYS A 81 4.11 33.91 -32.76
CA LYS A 81 5.54 33.60 -32.56
C LYS A 81 6.42 34.49 -33.45
N THR A 82 7.36 35.26 -32.89
CA THR A 82 8.36 35.99 -33.70
C THR A 82 9.49 35.06 -34.14
N ARG A 83 9.86 35.10 -35.43
CA ARG A 83 10.91 34.22 -36.00
C ARG A 83 12.33 34.76 -35.71
N THR A 84 12.46 36.01 -35.29
CA THR A 84 13.71 36.78 -35.17
C THR A 84 14.33 36.84 -33.76
N GLY A 85 13.62 36.37 -32.72
CA GLY A 85 14.13 36.33 -31.35
C GLY A 85 15.45 35.54 -31.16
N CYS A 86 16.23 35.93 -30.16
CA CYS A 86 17.51 35.31 -29.80
C CYS A 86 17.37 33.85 -29.33
N TYR A 87 18.46 33.08 -29.39
CA TYR A 87 18.45 31.65 -29.06
C TYR A 87 17.95 31.38 -27.63
N LYS A 88 18.48 32.08 -26.61
CA LYS A 88 18.07 31.85 -25.20
C LYS A 88 16.60 32.15 -24.93
N CYS A 89 16.00 33.19 -25.55
CA CYS A 89 14.55 33.43 -25.43
C CYS A 89 13.72 32.33 -26.11
N LYS A 90 14.15 31.87 -27.29
CA LYS A 90 13.51 30.74 -27.99
C LYS A 90 13.57 29.44 -27.18
N THR A 91 14.74 29.05 -26.68
CA THR A 91 14.91 27.86 -25.81
C THR A 91 14.02 27.93 -24.57
N ARG A 92 13.91 29.12 -23.96
CA ARG A 92 13.08 29.36 -22.76
C ARG A 92 11.59 29.54 -23.07
N LYS A 93 11.16 29.50 -24.34
CA LYS A 93 9.76 29.74 -24.78
C LYS A 93 9.16 31.07 -24.27
N VAL A 94 9.98 32.10 -24.06
CA VAL A 94 9.57 33.44 -23.61
C VAL A 94 9.66 34.47 -24.74
N LYS A 95 8.83 35.52 -24.69
CA LYS A 95 8.88 36.62 -25.67
C LYS A 95 10.25 37.30 -25.63
N CYS A 96 10.86 37.44 -26.80
CA CYS A 96 12.05 38.27 -27.00
C CYS A 96 11.60 39.69 -27.35
N ASP A 97 12.22 40.69 -26.76
CA ASP A 97 12.06 42.11 -27.08
C ASP A 97 12.97 42.57 -28.24
N GLU A 98 13.82 41.68 -28.74
CA GLU A 98 14.65 41.81 -29.95
C GLU A 98 15.67 42.96 -29.96
N ALA A 99 15.79 43.73 -28.86
CA ALA A 99 16.81 44.75 -28.66
C ALA A 99 18.25 44.21 -28.81
N ARG A 100 19.11 44.99 -29.49
CA ARG A 100 20.52 44.66 -29.74
C ARG A 100 21.42 45.67 -29.01
N PRO A 101 22.62 45.27 -28.51
CA PRO A 101 23.24 43.95 -28.65
C PRO A 101 22.65 42.86 -27.72
N THR A 102 21.95 43.23 -26.65
CA THR A 102 21.33 42.27 -25.71
C THR A 102 19.86 42.59 -25.48
N CYS A 103 19.00 41.56 -25.55
CA CYS A 103 17.58 41.73 -25.25
C CYS A 103 17.36 41.91 -23.74
N GLY A 104 16.35 42.67 -23.34
CA GLY A 104 16.01 42.97 -21.94
C GLY A 104 15.82 41.70 -21.10
N SER A 105 15.21 40.66 -21.68
CA SER A 105 14.99 39.37 -21.00
C SER A 105 16.29 38.57 -20.74
N CYS A 106 17.35 38.83 -21.51
CA CYS A 106 18.70 38.30 -21.27
C CYS A 106 19.54 39.23 -20.38
N LYS A 107 19.42 40.55 -20.56
CA LYS A 107 20.09 41.57 -19.72
C LYS A 107 19.71 41.42 -18.25
N LEU A 108 18.42 41.31 -17.94
CA LEU A 108 17.92 41.06 -16.58
C LEU A 108 18.46 39.76 -15.96
N ARG A 109 18.72 38.74 -16.78
CA ARG A 109 19.19 37.42 -16.34
C ARG A 109 20.70 37.22 -16.50
N LYS A 110 21.45 38.28 -16.81
CA LYS A 110 22.90 38.26 -17.11
C LYS A 110 23.30 37.11 -18.06
N ALA A 111 22.44 36.80 -19.03
CA ALA A 111 22.59 35.67 -19.92
C ALA A 111 23.12 36.11 -21.28
N GLU A 112 24.04 35.32 -21.84
CA GLU A 112 24.58 35.53 -23.19
C GLU A 112 23.46 35.55 -24.25
N CYS A 113 23.45 36.59 -25.09
CA CYS A 113 22.33 36.89 -25.99
C CYS A 113 22.76 36.80 -27.46
N VAL A 114 22.76 35.58 -28.01
CA VAL A 114 23.13 35.31 -29.41
C VAL A 114 21.88 35.33 -30.31
N TYR A 115 21.95 36.05 -31.42
CA TYR A 115 20.92 36.07 -32.47
C TYR A 115 21.34 35.17 -33.64
N PRO A 116 20.39 34.52 -34.33
CA PRO A 116 20.69 33.75 -35.54
C PRO A 116 21.16 34.67 -36.67
N VAL A 117 22.32 34.36 -37.25
CA VAL A 117 22.82 35.00 -38.47
C VAL A 117 22.18 34.30 -39.68
N PRO A 118 21.66 35.03 -40.69
CA PRO A 118 21.16 34.40 -41.91
C PRO A 118 22.32 33.79 -42.71
N ALA A 119 22.36 32.46 -42.80
CA ALA A 119 23.41 31.74 -43.52
C ALA A 119 23.15 31.72 -45.03
N GLY A 120 24.12 32.21 -45.81
CA GLY A 120 24.29 31.92 -47.24
C GLY A 120 25.67 31.28 -47.46
N SER A 121 25.79 30.46 -48.52
CA SER A 121 26.94 29.58 -48.88
C SER A 121 27.23 28.45 -47.85
N SER A 122 27.01 27.16 -48.19
CA SER A 122 27.86 26.22 -48.98
C SER A 122 29.09 25.74 -48.17
N SER A 123 29.47 24.45 -48.09
CA SER A 123 29.38 23.36 -49.09
C SER A 123 29.39 21.92 -48.49
N THR A 124 28.36 21.12 -48.81
CA THR A 124 28.40 19.90 -49.67
C THR A 124 29.58 18.85 -49.61
N LEU A 125 29.30 17.67 -48.99
CA LEU A 125 29.61 16.27 -49.45
C LEU A 125 31.08 15.68 -49.39
N PRO A 126 31.32 14.35 -49.60
CA PRO A 126 30.65 13.13 -49.03
C PRO A 126 31.51 11.81 -48.86
N PHE A 127 30.84 10.68 -48.52
CA PHE A 127 31.22 9.23 -48.73
C PHE A 127 32.50 8.70 -48.00
N THR A 128 32.77 7.40 -47.78
CA THR A 128 32.30 6.12 -48.38
C THR A 128 32.39 4.92 -47.40
N THR A 129 31.33 4.10 -47.34
CA THR A 129 31.19 2.60 -47.33
C THR A 129 32.25 1.59 -46.80
N ALA A 130 31.70 0.45 -46.31
CA ALA A 130 32.18 -0.95 -46.44
C ALA A 130 33.41 -1.41 -45.61
N SER A 131 33.60 -2.70 -45.26
CA SER A 131 32.73 -3.90 -45.05
C SER A 131 33.62 -5.12 -44.66
N THR A 132 33.06 -6.17 -44.02
CA THR A 132 33.53 -7.60 -44.04
C THR A 132 34.95 -7.93 -43.49
N LEU A 133 35.35 -9.16 -43.10
CA LEU A 133 34.70 -10.40 -42.62
C LEU A 133 35.79 -11.32 -41.97
N ASP A 134 35.32 -12.39 -41.32
CA ASP A 134 35.89 -13.76 -41.30
C ASP A 134 37.00 -14.30 -40.36
N ALA A 135 36.74 -15.58 -40.04
CA ALA A 135 37.65 -16.73 -39.83
C ALA A 135 38.41 -16.97 -38.50
N SER A 136 37.86 -17.92 -37.74
CA SER A 136 38.59 -18.96 -36.97
C SER A 136 39.28 -19.95 -37.96
N PRO A 137 40.27 -20.81 -37.60
CA PRO A 137 40.01 -21.98 -36.72
C PRO A 137 41.19 -22.66 -35.95
N SER A 138 40.83 -23.65 -35.11
CA SER A 138 41.54 -24.93 -34.80
C SER A 138 42.83 -25.04 -33.92
N ALA A 139 42.59 -25.53 -32.68
CA ALA A 139 42.98 -26.87 -32.15
C ALA A 139 44.38 -27.22 -31.52
N SER A 140 44.28 -28.00 -30.41
CA SER A 140 45.26 -28.97 -29.81
C SER A 140 46.41 -28.38 -28.95
N THR A 141 46.77 -28.85 -27.73
CA THR A 141 46.99 -30.23 -27.21
C THR A 141 47.34 -30.21 -25.68
N ALA A 142 47.11 -31.32 -24.93
CA ALA A 142 47.77 -31.70 -23.64
C ALA A 142 47.55 -30.84 -22.35
N SER A 143 47.59 -31.33 -21.10
CA SER A 143 47.60 -32.69 -20.53
C SER A 143 47.19 -32.72 -19.02
N TYR A 144 46.77 -33.91 -18.57
CA TYR A 144 46.44 -34.47 -17.23
C TYR A 144 47.40 -34.15 -16.03
N PRO A 145 47.05 -34.41 -14.73
CA PRO A 145 46.34 -35.63 -14.29
C PRO A 145 45.35 -35.63 -13.10
N LEU A 146 44.63 -36.76 -13.05
CA LEU A 146 43.82 -37.31 -11.96
C LEU A 146 44.69 -37.95 -10.85
N VAL A 147 44.18 -38.02 -9.62
CA VAL A 147 44.65 -38.95 -8.59
C VAL A 147 43.44 -39.70 -7.99
N ARG A 148 43.65 -40.98 -7.69
CA ARG A 148 42.65 -41.97 -7.23
C ARG A 148 43.23 -42.75 -6.05
N GLY A 149 42.47 -42.93 -4.96
CA GLY A 149 42.87 -43.72 -3.78
C GLY A 149 41.81 -43.60 -2.67
N VAL A 150 40.92 -44.58 -2.47
CA VAL A 150 41.08 -45.83 -1.67
C VAL A 150 40.77 -45.61 -0.18
N SER A 151 39.71 -46.28 0.30
CA SER A 151 39.30 -46.36 1.72
C SER A 151 40.17 -47.33 2.53
N PRO A 152 40.04 -47.33 3.86
CA PRO A 152 39.57 -48.57 4.49
C PRO A 152 38.61 -48.41 5.70
N ILE A 153 37.59 -49.26 5.69
CA ILE A 153 37.09 -50.13 6.78
C ILE A 153 37.17 -49.65 8.25
N GLY A 154 36.01 -49.62 8.91
CA GLY A 154 35.87 -49.67 10.37
C GLY A 154 34.46 -50.12 10.79
N SER A 155 34.34 -51.36 11.28
CA SER A 155 33.16 -51.93 11.98
C SER A 155 32.81 -51.08 13.23
N SER A 156 31.67 -51.14 13.93
CA SER A 156 30.49 -52.02 14.09
C SER A 156 29.51 -51.22 15.00
N SER A 157 28.22 -51.49 15.19
CA SER A 157 27.58 -52.76 15.57
C SER A 157 26.05 -52.71 15.42
N SER A 158 25.46 -53.90 15.36
CA SER A 158 24.02 -54.18 15.37
C SER A 158 23.32 -53.79 16.68
N SER A 159 22.01 -53.50 16.59
CA SER A 159 21.00 -54.01 17.54
C SER A 159 19.61 -54.04 16.88
N SER A 160 19.15 -55.24 16.53
CA SER A 160 17.76 -55.52 16.17
C SER A 160 17.04 -56.08 17.39
N ALA A 161 15.89 -55.52 17.80
CA ALA A 161 15.06 -56.12 18.84
C ALA A 161 13.57 -55.77 18.70
N THR A 162 12.82 -56.76 18.19
CA THR A 162 11.44 -57.15 18.59
C THR A 162 10.33 -56.12 18.82
N PHE A 163 9.32 -56.24 17.96
CA PHE A 163 7.93 -55.80 18.15
C PHE A 163 7.21 -56.67 19.20
N ILE A 164 6.66 -56.07 20.27
CA ILE A 164 5.62 -56.65 21.14
C ILE A 164 4.70 -55.53 21.68
N GLY A 165 3.39 -55.74 21.61
CA GLY A 165 2.45 -55.38 22.69
C GLY A 165 1.92 -53.95 22.80
N GLU A 166 0.85 -53.70 22.06
CA GLU A 166 -0.35 -52.92 22.40
C GLU A 166 -0.53 -52.22 23.78
N HIS A 167 -1.22 -51.07 23.72
CA HIS A 167 -1.99 -50.38 24.77
C HIS A 167 -1.25 -49.77 25.98
N THR A 168 -0.84 -48.50 25.84
CA THR A 168 -1.02 -47.51 26.93
C THR A 168 -1.22 -46.07 26.42
N LEU A 169 -2.45 -45.55 26.61
CA LEU A 169 -2.88 -44.14 26.72
C LEU A 169 -2.19 -43.06 25.85
N ILE A 170 -2.93 -42.58 24.83
CA ILE A 170 -2.65 -41.32 24.12
C ILE A 170 -2.96 -40.14 25.06
N LEU A 171 -1.95 -39.64 25.75
CA LEU A 171 -1.98 -38.34 26.43
C LEU A 171 -0.71 -37.56 26.05
N ASN A 172 -0.88 -36.28 25.71
CA ASN A 172 0.16 -35.35 25.23
C ASN A 172 0.76 -35.69 23.86
N ALA A 173 -0.01 -35.42 22.81
CA ALA A 173 0.57 -35.14 21.49
C ALA A 173 1.38 -33.83 21.55
N HIS A 174 2.65 -33.91 21.96
CA HIS A 174 3.61 -32.91 21.51
C HIS A 174 3.64 -32.95 19.98
N PRO A 175 3.70 -31.79 19.29
CA PRO A 175 3.88 -31.79 17.85
C PRO A 175 5.24 -32.43 17.59
N PHE A 176 5.23 -33.61 16.98
CA PHE A 176 6.45 -34.28 16.55
C PHE A 176 7.12 -33.36 15.53
N PHE A 177 8.17 -32.66 15.95
CA PHE A 177 9.14 -32.02 15.07
C PHE A 177 9.89 -33.13 14.35
N THR A 178 9.25 -33.71 13.33
CA THR A 178 9.93 -34.52 12.33
C THR A 178 10.95 -33.63 11.64
N GLN A 179 12.23 -33.93 11.86
CA GLN A 179 13.31 -33.27 11.15
C GLN A 179 13.09 -33.48 9.64
N PRO A 180 13.03 -32.42 8.81
CA PRO A 180 12.92 -32.61 7.37
C PRO A 180 14.11 -33.43 6.89
N LEU A 181 13.83 -34.56 6.23
CA LEU A 181 14.82 -35.57 5.85
C LEU A 181 15.77 -35.10 4.73
N TRP A 182 15.52 -33.92 4.16
CA TRP A 182 16.30 -33.36 3.07
C TRP A 182 17.01 -32.06 3.45
N HIS A 183 18.32 -32.05 3.25
CA HIS A 183 19.14 -30.84 3.27
C HIS A 183 19.47 -30.45 1.82
N PRO A 184 19.11 -29.24 1.34
CA PRO A 184 19.47 -28.82 -0.01
C PRO A 184 21.00 -28.76 -0.12
N SER A 185 21.58 -29.54 -1.02
CA SER A 185 23.03 -29.85 -1.03
C SER A 185 23.98 -28.65 -1.24
N ASN A 186 23.44 -27.44 -1.41
CA ASN A 186 24.16 -26.20 -1.69
C ASN A 186 23.82 -25.05 -0.71
N ILE A 187 23.08 -25.30 0.38
CA ILE A 187 22.82 -24.27 1.41
C ILE A 187 24.11 -23.91 2.16
N ASN A 188 24.37 -22.61 2.31
CA ASN A 188 25.48 -22.05 3.08
C ASN A 188 25.01 -21.15 4.24
N THR A 189 25.97 -20.59 4.98
CA THR A 189 25.69 -19.79 6.18
C THR A 189 24.88 -18.52 5.93
N ALA A 190 24.86 -17.99 4.70
CA ALA A 190 23.98 -16.86 4.35
C ALA A 190 22.54 -17.33 4.09
N ASP A 191 22.33 -18.50 3.48
CA ASP A 191 20.99 -19.09 3.31
C ASP A 191 20.33 -19.37 4.66
N MET A 192 21.09 -19.90 5.63
CA MET A 192 20.60 -20.13 6.98
C MET A 192 20.22 -18.83 7.71
N LYS A 193 20.95 -17.73 7.48
CA LYS A 193 20.58 -16.41 7.98
C LYS A 193 19.31 -15.88 7.34
N LEU A 194 19.09 -16.11 6.05
CA LEU A 194 17.85 -15.72 5.35
C LEU A 194 16.66 -16.54 5.84
N LEU A 195 16.82 -17.85 6.04
CA LEU A 195 15.75 -18.70 6.57
C LEU A 195 15.35 -18.27 7.99
N TRP A 196 16.34 -18.03 8.85
CA TRP A 196 16.13 -17.46 10.19
C TRP A 196 15.45 -16.09 10.13
N PHE A 197 15.87 -15.20 9.23
CA PHE A 197 15.25 -13.88 9.07
C PHE A 197 13.82 -13.97 8.52
N TYR A 198 13.54 -14.96 7.67
CA TYR A 198 12.19 -15.26 7.22
C TYR A 198 11.29 -15.71 8.39
N THR A 199 11.70 -16.72 9.15
CA THR A 199 10.88 -17.28 10.24
C THR A 199 10.71 -16.34 11.42
N THR A 200 11.72 -15.53 11.75
CA THR A 200 11.64 -14.55 12.85
C THR A 200 10.93 -13.25 12.48
N SER A 201 11.10 -12.75 11.25
CA SER A 201 10.76 -11.36 10.92
C SER A 201 9.87 -11.18 9.68
N THR A 202 10.02 -12.03 8.66
CA THR A 202 9.33 -11.79 7.37
C THR A 202 7.98 -12.50 7.26
N SER A 203 7.86 -13.70 7.83
CA SER A 203 6.61 -14.49 7.87
C SER A 203 5.44 -13.75 8.55
N SER A 204 5.70 -13.01 9.62
CA SER A 204 4.67 -12.19 10.30
C SER A 204 4.17 -11.01 9.48
N SER A 205 4.87 -10.64 8.38
CA SER A 205 4.46 -9.53 7.50
C SER A 205 3.23 -9.82 6.63
N PHE A 206 2.68 -11.03 6.75
CA PHE A 206 1.43 -11.47 6.11
C PHE A 206 0.25 -11.49 7.10
N SER A 207 0.50 -11.36 8.41
CA SER A 207 -0.56 -11.25 9.40
C SER A 207 -1.02 -9.80 9.55
N VAL A 208 -2.34 -9.61 9.59
CA VAL A 208 -2.99 -8.33 9.94
C VAL A 208 -3.42 -8.33 11.42
N THR A 209 -3.32 -9.48 12.09
CA THR A 209 -3.68 -9.69 13.49
C THR A 209 -2.44 -9.85 14.37
N GLY A 210 -2.61 -9.75 15.69
CA GLY A 210 -1.53 -9.96 16.65
C GLY A 210 -0.96 -11.40 16.66
N PRO A 211 0.06 -11.65 17.51
CA PRO A 211 0.68 -12.97 17.65
C PRO A 211 -0.32 -14.07 18.02
N GLY A 212 -0.08 -15.31 17.54
CA GLY A 212 -0.92 -16.47 17.84
C GLY A 212 -2.04 -16.77 16.83
N ASN A 213 -1.99 -16.17 15.63
CA ASN A 213 -2.87 -16.51 14.52
C ASN A 213 -2.39 -17.83 13.85
N PRO A 214 -3.29 -18.79 13.52
CA PRO A 214 -2.96 -19.97 12.70
C PRO A 214 -2.12 -19.71 11.43
N MET A 215 -2.25 -18.51 10.84
CA MET A 215 -1.40 -18.00 9.76
C MET A 215 0.10 -18.07 10.06
N ASP A 216 0.51 -17.72 11.27
CA ASP A 216 1.92 -17.67 11.67
C ASP A 216 2.51 -19.10 11.71
N ASP A 217 1.78 -20.05 12.27
CA ASP A 217 2.19 -21.46 12.37
C ASP A 217 2.27 -22.11 10.97
N LEU A 218 1.34 -21.76 10.09
CA LEU A 218 1.34 -22.23 8.71
C LEU A 218 2.53 -21.65 7.92
N LEU A 219 2.80 -20.35 8.03
CA LEU A 219 3.89 -19.67 7.30
C LEU A 219 5.29 -19.96 7.87
N LYS A 220 5.44 -20.20 9.17
CA LYS A 220 6.72 -20.49 9.84
C LYS A 220 7.01 -21.99 9.94
N GLY A 221 5.97 -22.81 10.08
CA GLY A 221 6.05 -24.27 10.16
C GLY A 221 5.84 -24.92 8.80
N ARG A 222 4.57 -25.09 8.40
CA ARG A 222 4.20 -25.94 7.25
C ARG A 222 4.83 -25.49 5.92
N VAL A 223 4.80 -24.20 5.62
CA VAL A 223 5.40 -23.66 4.38
C VAL A 223 6.91 -23.83 4.36
N VAL A 224 7.58 -23.70 5.52
CA VAL A 224 9.03 -23.93 5.63
C VAL A 224 9.38 -25.41 5.48
N GLN A 225 8.59 -26.32 6.06
CA GLN A 225 8.74 -27.77 5.85
C GLN A 225 8.65 -28.12 4.36
N VAL A 226 7.60 -27.64 3.66
CA VAL A 226 7.43 -27.89 2.22
C VAL A 226 8.52 -27.19 1.38
N ALA A 227 9.09 -26.07 1.87
CA ALA A 227 10.23 -25.43 1.20
C ALA A 227 11.49 -26.31 1.23
N PHE A 228 11.70 -27.11 2.28
CA PHE A 228 12.76 -28.13 2.27
C PHE A 228 12.51 -29.23 1.25
N GLU A 229 11.29 -29.49 0.82
CA GLU A 229 11.00 -30.49 -0.23
C GLU A 229 10.91 -29.86 -1.63
N THR A 230 10.69 -28.54 -1.71
CA THR A 230 10.38 -27.81 -2.95
C THR A 230 11.36 -26.66 -3.21
N PRO A 231 12.39 -26.84 -4.07
CA PRO A 231 13.46 -25.86 -4.25
C PRO A 231 13.00 -24.44 -4.63
N PHE A 232 11.99 -24.31 -5.50
CA PHE A 232 11.50 -23.00 -5.93
C PHE A 232 10.79 -22.24 -4.80
N LEU A 233 10.16 -22.95 -3.87
CA LEU A 233 9.54 -22.34 -2.69
C LEU A 233 10.60 -21.84 -1.72
N MET A 234 11.70 -22.59 -1.52
CA MET A 234 12.85 -22.10 -0.75
C MET A 234 13.48 -20.86 -1.39
N ASP A 235 13.64 -20.84 -2.71
CA ASP A 235 14.06 -19.64 -3.45
C ASP A 235 13.07 -18.47 -3.26
N ALA A 236 11.76 -18.72 -3.10
CA ALA A 236 10.76 -17.72 -2.77
C ALA A 236 10.95 -17.13 -1.35
N LEU A 237 11.17 -18.00 -0.35
CA LEU A 237 11.43 -17.59 1.04
C LEU A 237 12.66 -16.68 1.13
N PHE A 238 13.75 -17.07 0.45
CA PHE A 238 14.97 -16.28 0.38
C PHE A 238 14.75 -14.95 -0.35
N SER A 239 13.99 -14.95 -1.45
CA SER A 239 13.63 -13.71 -2.17
C SER A 239 12.85 -12.73 -1.29
N LEU A 240 11.90 -13.24 -0.48
CA LEU A 240 11.14 -12.43 0.47
C LEU A 240 12.01 -11.87 1.59
N ALA A 241 12.85 -12.73 2.20
CA ALA A 241 13.80 -12.33 3.23
C ALA A 241 14.73 -11.21 2.73
N TYR A 242 15.30 -11.34 1.53
CA TYR A 242 16.12 -10.29 0.91
C TYR A 242 15.36 -9.00 0.67
N LEU A 243 14.14 -9.06 0.13
CA LEU A 243 13.34 -7.88 -0.14
C LEU A 243 12.99 -7.12 1.15
N HIS A 244 12.70 -7.85 2.23
CA HIS A 244 12.44 -7.27 3.55
C HIS A 244 13.72 -6.68 4.17
N MET A 245 14.86 -7.39 4.13
CA MET A 245 16.17 -6.87 4.54
C MET A 245 16.55 -5.58 3.79
N HIS A 246 16.29 -5.53 2.49
CA HIS A 246 16.50 -4.34 1.66
C HIS A 246 15.63 -3.16 2.11
N ASN A 247 14.34 -3.40 2.42
CA ASN A 247 13.43 -2.37 2.94
C ASN A 247 13.91 -1.79 4.29
N LEU A 248 14.51 -2.64 5.14
CA LEU A 248 15.14 -2.25 6.39
C LEU A 248 16.54 -1.62 6.23
N ASN A 249 17.00 -1.37 5.00
CA ASN A 249 18.34 -0.85 4.67
C ASN A 249 19.50 -1.69 5.24
N GLN A 250 19.29 -3.00 5.43
CA GLN A 250 20.36 -3.91 5.84
C GLN A 250 21.30 -4.23 4.67
N LYS A 251 22.53 -4.64 4.98
CA LYS A 251 23.49 -5.07 3.95
C LYS A 251 23.06 -6.41 3.36
N TYR A 252 22.98 -6.48 2.03
CA TYR A 252 22.67 -7.70 1.28
C TYR A 252 23.48 -7.76 -0.02
N GLU A 253 23.42 -8.90 -0.71
CA GLU A 253 24.12 -9.16 -1.97
C GLU A 253 23.11 -9.16 -3.14
N PRO A 254 23.06 -8.11 -3.99
CA PRO A 254 22.01 -7.97 -5.01
C PRO A 254 22.00 -9.07 -6.07
N SER A 255 23.18 -9.49 -6.55
CA SER A 255 23.35 -10.56 -7.54
C SER A 255 22.73 -11.87 -7.06
N ARG A 256 22.90 -12.17 -5.77
CA ARG A 256 22.38 -13.37 -5.13
C ARG A 256 20.88 -13.31 -4.97
N ALA A 257 20.35 -12.18 -4.47
CA ALA A 257 18.91 -11.91 -4.38
C ALA A 257 18.19 -12.06 -5.73
N LEU A 258 18.78 -11.54 -6.82
CA LEU A 258 18.29 -11.72 -8.18
C LEU A 258 18.31 -13.20 -8.61
N GLY A 259 19.34 -13.94 -8.24
CA GLY A 259 19.46 -15.39 -8.48
C GLY A 259 18.34 -16.21 -7.84
N TYR A 260 17.98 -15.94 -6.58
CA TYR A 260 16.81 -16.55 -5.93
C TYR A 260 15.52 -16.22 -6.68
N ARG A 261 15.29 -14.94 -6.97
CA ARG A 261 14.06 -14.49 -7.66
C ARG A 261 13.91 -15.14 -9.04
N ALA A 262 15.00 -15.30 -9.78
CA ALA A 262 14.99 -15.94 -11.10
C ALA A 262 14.62 -17.43 -11.02
N ARG A 263 15.26 -18.20 -10.12
CA ARG A 263 14.97 -19.63 -9.94
C ARG A 263 13.58 -19.88 -9.37
N PHE A 264 13.15 -19.05 -8.41
CA PHE A 264 11.78 -19.04 -7.89
C PHE A 264 10.76 -18.94 -9.04
N LEU A 265 10.84 -17.88 -9.85
CA LEU A 265 9.88 -17.65 -10.94
C LEU A 265 9.93 -18.74 -12.01
N GLN A 266 11.11 -19.30 -12.30
CA GLN A 266 11.27 -20.41 -13.23
C GLN A 266 10.60 -21.69 -12.73
N GLY A 267 10.88 -22.09 -11.48
CA GLY A 267 10.32 -23.30 -10.89
C GLY A 267 8.83 -23.19 -10.59
N TYR A 268 8.38 -22.02 -10.12
CA TYR A 268 6.96 -21.73 -9.89
C TYR A 268 6.15 -21.82 -11.19
N ARG A 269 6.62 -21.23 -12.29
CA ARG A 269 5.96 -21.34 -13.60
C ARG A 269 5.82 -22.80 -14.02
N ARG A 270 6.91 -23.58 -13.94
CA ARG A 270 6.90 -25.01 -14.28
C ARG A 270 5.93 -25.81 -13.40
N ALA A 271 5.82 -25.49 -12.11
CA ALA A 271 4.90 -26.16 -11.20
C ALA A 271 3.43 -25.86 -11.54
N VAL A 272 3.10 -24.59 -11.87
CA VAL A 272 1.78 -24.20 -12.38
C VAL A 272 1.45 -24.89 -13.70
N GLU A 273 2.41 -24.97 -14.64
CA GLU A 273 2.25 -25.69 -15.91
C GLU A 273 2.07 -27.22 -15.75
N THR A 274 2.66 -27.81 -14.72
CA THR A 274 2.59 -29.26 -14.45
C THR A 274 1.33 -29.65 -13.68
N ALA A 275 0.79 -28.74 -12.85
CA ALA A 275 -0.43 -28.93 -12.06
C ALA A 275 -0.47 -30.23 -11.22
N SER A 276 0.67 -30.64 -10.64
CA SER A 276 0.76 -31.85 -9.80
C SER A 276 0.30 -31.59 -8.36
N SER A 277 -0.48 -32.52 -7.80
CA SER A 277 -1.00 -32.46 -6.42
C SER A 277 0.08 -32.29 -5.35
N GLU A 278 1.22 -32.96 -5.52
CA GLU A 278 2.40 -32.84 -4.64
C GLU A 278 2.91 -31.39 -4.50
N THR A 279 2.71 -30.56 -5.54
CA THR A 279 3.20 -29.17 -5.57
C THR A 279 2.15 -28.14 -5.12
N TYR A 280 0.90 -28.52 -4.86
CA TYR A 280 -0.19 -27.56 -4.62
C TYR A 280 0.09 -26.63 -3.43
N VAL A 281 0.57 -27.16 -2.30
CA VAL A 281 0.97 -26.35 -1.13
C VAL A 281 2.00 -25.29 -1.51
N ALA A 282 3.02 -25.69 -2.28
CA ALA A 282 4.10 -24.80 -2.68
C ALA A 282 3.66 -23.76 -3.72
N VAL A 283 2.76 -24.14 -4.64
CA VAL A 283 2.18 -23.22 -5.64
C VAL A 283 1.27 -22.19 -4.95
N LEU A 284 0.41 -22.59 -4.01
CA LEU A 284 -0.46 -21.67 -3.26
C LEU A 284 0.35 -20.67 -2.42
N ALA A 285 1.34 -21.14 -1.66
CA ALA A 285 2.24 -20.26 -0.90
C ALA A 285 3.01 -19.30 -1.83
N SER A 286 3.54 -19.82 -2.94
CA SER A 286 4.26 -19.03 -3.94
C SER A 286 3.40 -17.96 -4.61
N ALA A 287 2.11 -18.24 -4.85
CA ALA A 287 1.18 -17.27 -5.43
C ALA A 287 0.96 -16.08 -4.49
N LEU A 288 0.79 -16.34 -3.17
CA LEU A 288 0.74 -15.29 -2.16
C LEU A 288 2.07 -14.54 -2.05
N PHE A 289 3.20 -15.22 -2.07
CA PHE A 289 4.53 -14.60 -2.01
C PHE A 289 4.84 -13.73 -3.23
N LEU A 290 4.29 -14.08 -4.39
CA LEU A 290 4.43 -13.29 -5.61
C LEU A 290 3.73 -11.93 -5.52
N THR A 291 2.61 -11.78 -4.77
CA THR A 291 1.95 -10.47 -4.58
C THR A 291 2.86 -9.50 -3.79
N VAL A 292 3.60 -10.02 -2.81
CA VAL A 292 4.57 -9.25 -2.03
C VAL A 292 5.84 -8.96 -2.84
N LEU A 293 6.40 -9.96 -3.53
CA LEU A 293 7.61 -9.80 -4.35
C LEU A 293 7.39 -8.85 -5.55
N SER A 294 6.18 -8.81 -6.12
CA SER A 294 5.80 -7.86 -7.18
C SER A 294 5.61 -6.43 -6.68
N SER A 295 5.31 -6.22 -5.39
CA SER A 295 5.16 -4.87 -4.82
C SER A 295 6.43 -4.00 -4.91
N GLN A 296 7.60 -4.60 -5.11
CA GLN A 296 8.86 -3.88 -5.28
C GLN A 296 8.81 -2.88 -6.44
N ALA A 297 8.14 -3.23 -7.54
CA ALA A 297 8.08 -2.41 -8.75
C ALA A 297 7.32 -1.08 -8.56
N PHE A 298 6.52 -0.89 -7.51
CA PHE A 298 5.98 0.45 -7.20
C PHE A 298 7.05 1.45 -6.75
N ARG A 299 8.22 0.95 -6.31
CA ARG A 299 9.32 1.72 -5.71
C ARG A 299 10.52 1.85 -6.65
N GLU A 300 10.46 1.25 -7.83
CA GLU A 300 11.49 1.33 -8.85
C GLU A 300 11.23 2.53 -9.76
N GLU A 301 12.25 3.40 -9.95
CA GLU A 301 12.13 4.63 -10.73
C GLU A 301 11.78 4.37 -12.20
N ASN A 302 12.29 3.28 -12.77
CA ASN A 302 12.08 2.88 -14.16
C ASN A 302 10.82 2.00 -14.37
N SER A 303 10.01 1.80 -13.33
CA SER A 303 8.79 0.98 -13.42
C SER A 303 7.67 1.70 -14.15
N GLN A 304 6.88 0.93 -14.90
CA GLN A 304 5.78 1.42 -15.72
C GLN A 304 4.76 2.23 -14.89
N GLU A 305 4.26 3.32 -15.46
CA GLU A 305 3.09 4.02 -14.92
C GLU A 305 1.88 3.08 -14.87
N LEU A 306 1.02 3.28 -13.86
CA LEU A 306 -0.18 2.48 -13.61
C LEU A 306 0.11 0.99 -13.31
N TYR A 307 1.27 0.66 -12.73
CA TYR A 307 1.63 -0.71 -12.34
C TYR A 307 0.60 -1.39 -11.41
N ILE A 308 -0.29 -0.63 -10.75
CA ILE A 308 -1.47 -1.16 -10.05
C ILE A 308 -2.35 -2.07 -10.92
N LEU A 309 -2.41 -1.83 -12.24
CA LEU A 309 -3.15 -2.64 -13.20
C LEU A 309 -2.52 -4.04 -13.36
N ASP A 310 -1.20 -4.10 -13.49
CA ASP A 310 -0.45 -5.36 -13.58
C ASP A 310 -0.47 -6.11 -12.24
N TRP A 311 -0.36 -5.38 -11.13
CA TRP A 311 -0.38 -5.95 -9.79
C TRP A 311 -1.74 -6.56 -9.44
N MET A 312 -2.85 -5.96 -9.88
CA MET A 312 -4.19 -6.54 -9.76
C MET A 312 -4.32 -7.90 -10.48
N VAL A 313 -3.64 -8.08 -11.63
CA VAL A 313 -3.58 -9.39 -12.32
C VAL A 313 -2.81 -10.41 -11.50
N VAL A 314 -1.70 -10.03 -10.85
CA VAL A 314 -0.94 -10.91 -9.95
C VAL A 314 -1.82 -11.41 -8.80
N TRP A 315 -2.63 -10.54 -8.20
CA TRP A 315 -3.59 -10.93 -7.16
C TRP A 315 -4.68 -11.88 -7.68
N ARG A 316 -5.29 -11.60 -8.84
CA ARG A 316 -6.34 -12.49 -9.39
C ARG A 316 -5.78 -13.83 -9.89
N GLY A 317 -4.48 -13.90 -10.19
CA GLY A 317 -3.78 -15.15 -10.50
C GLY A 317 -3.90 -16.23 -9.41
N ILE A 318 -4.03 -15.84 -8.13
CA ILE A 318 -4.30 -16.76 -7.02
C ILE A 318 -5.65 -17.50 -7.25
N GLY A 319 -6.69 -16.77 -7.63
CA GLY A 319 -8.00 -17.36 -7.91
C GLY A 319 -7.99 -18.31 -9.11
N ILE A 320 -7.26 -17.97 -10.18
CA ILE A 320 -7.10 -18.85 -11.35
C ILE A 320 -6.39 -20.16 -10.98
N ILE A 321 -5.41 -20.10 -10.08
CA ILE A 321 -4.70 -21.27 -9.56
C ILE A 321 -5.64 -22.16 -8.73
N VAL A 322 -6.48 -21.56 -7.87
CA VAL A 322 -7.49 -22.29 -7.10
C VAL A 322 -8.54 -22.94 -8.01
N ASP A 323 -9.02 -22.23 -9.04
CA ASP A 323 -9.92 -22.76 -10.07
C ASP A 323 -9.30 -23.98 -10.77
N GLN A 324 -8.01 -23.92 -11.12
CA GLN A 324 -7.28 -24.99 -11.82
C GLN A 324 -6.99 -26.21 -10.93
N MET A 325 -6.64 -26.00 -9.67
CA MET A 325 -6.48 -27.09 -8.69
C MET A 325 -7.81 -27.78 -8.40
N GLY A 326 -8.91 -27.03 -8.43
CA GLY A 326 -10.19 -27.42 -7.88
C GLY A 326 -10.25 -27.16 -6.37
N VAL A 327 -11.38 -26.59 -5.92
CA VAL A 327 -11.59 -26.16 -4.54
C VAL A 327 -11.41 -27.30 -3.53
N GLU A 328 -11.82 -28.53 -3.86
CA GLU A 328 -11.59 -29.71 -3.01
C GLU A 328 -10.09 -29.96 -2.74
N ASN A 329 -9.27 -29.96 -3.80
CA ASN A 329 -7.84 -30.20 -3.66
C ASN A 329 -7.12 -29.05 -2.94
N MET A 330 -7.58 -27.81 -3.12
CA MET A 330 -7.10 -26.68 -2.32
C MET A 330 -7.40 -26.91 -0.83
N LEU A 331 -8.62 -27.36 -0.50
CA LEU A 331 -9.05 -27.59 0.88
C LEU A 331 -8.31 -28.75 1.55
N ASP A 332 -7.98 -29.80 0.79
CA ASP A 332 -7.16 -30.93 1.25
C ASP A 332 -5.68 -30.54 1.51
N THR A 333 -5.21 -29.37 1.04
CA THR A 333 -3.83 -28.90 1.32
C THR A 333 -3.65 -28.29 2.72
N ASP A 334 -4.75 -28.01 3.44
CA ASP A 334 -4.80 -27.22 4.68
C ASP A 334 -4.19 -25.81 4.58
N MET A 335 -4.02 -25.29 3.37
CA MET A 335 -3.55 -23.92 3.11
C MET A 335 -4.67 -22.87 3.11
N TYR A 336 -5.93 -23.29 3.26
CA TYR A 336 -7.09 -22.40 3.24
C TYR A 336 -7.04 -21.24 4.25
N PRO A 337 -6.43 -21.32 5.45
CA PRO A 337 -6.29 -20.17 6.36
C PRO A 337 -5.64 -18.93 5.72
N LEU A 338 -4.70 -19.11 4.77
CA LEU A 338 -4.11 -18.00 4.00
C LEU A 338 -5.13 -17.17 3.21
N PHE A 339 -6.26 -17.80 2.87
CA PHE A 339 -7.28 -17.29 1.96
C PHE A 339 -8.62 -17.02 2.65
N GLU A 340 -8.74 -17.28 3.96
CA GLU A 340 -9.92 -16.91 4.75
C GLU A 340 -10.07 -15.39 4.83
N ARG A 341 -11.30 -14.88 4.64
CA ARG A 341 -11.60 -13.44 4.66
C ARG A 341 -12.90 -13.18 5.45
N PRO A 342 -13.00 -12.04 6.16
CA PRO A 342 -14.25 -11.65 6.81
C PRO A 342 -15.37 -11.43 5.79
N ALA A 343 -16.53 -12.04 6.01
CA ALA A 343 -17.70 -11.97 5.14
C ALA A 343 -18.14 -10.52 4.83
N ILE A 344 -18.54 -10.27 3.58
CA ILE A 344 -18.89 -8.95 3.07
C ILE A 344 -20.40 -8.89 2.84
N ASP A 345 -21.09 -8.05 3.62
CA ASP A 345 -22.47 -7.69 3.32
C ASP A 345 -22.49 -6.64 2.19
N LEU A 346 -22.67 -7.12 0.96
CA LEU A 346 -22.72 -6.27 -0.23
C LEU A 346 -24.00 -5.42 -0.30
N GLU A 347 -25.10 -5.86 0.31
CA GLU A 347 -26.36 -5.11 0.33
C GLU A 347 -26.21 -3.90 1.27
N ALA A 348 -25.78 -4.12 2.51
CA ALA A 348 -25.47 -3.03 3.46
C ALA A 348 -24.37 -2.09 2.92
N SER A 349 -23.36 -2.63 2.23
CA SER A 349 -22.27 -1.81 1.64
C SER A 349 -22.77 -0.78 0.62
N THR A 350 -23.92 -1.05 -0.03
CA THR A 350 -24.47 -0.19 -1.09
C THR A 350 -24.83 1.20 -0.54
N ALA A 351 -25.29 1.28 0.72
CA ALA A 351 -25.60 2.55 1.39
C ALA A 351 -24.35 3.39 1.75
N SER A 352 -23.14 2.84 1.60
CA SER A 352 -21.87 3.52 1.86
C SER A 352 -21.10 3.93 0.60
N ILE A 353 -21.62 3.66 -0.59
CA ILE A 353 -20.99 4.08 -1.85
C ILE A 353 -21.08 5.62 -2.00
N PRO A 354 -20.01 6.34 -2.36
CA PRO A 354 -20.07 7.77 -2.60
C PRO A 354 -21.04 8.15 -3.73
N ASN A 355 -21.98 9.06 -3.45
CA ASN A 355 -23.05 9.47 -4.37
C ASN A 355 -22.54 9.95 -5.75
N HIS A 356 -21.37 10.62 -5.81
CA HIS A 356 -20.80 11.07 -7.07
C HIS A 356 -20.26 9.92 -7.94
N LEU A 357 -19.82 8.80 -7.34
CA LEU A 357 -19.44 7.60 -8.07
C LEU A 357 -20.67 6.82 -8.56
N LEU A 358 -21.74 6.77 -7.76
CA LEU A 358 -23.04 6.26 -8.23
C LEU A 358 -23.55 7.09 -9.42
N PHE A 359 -23.50 8.42 -9.31
CA PHE A 359 -23.93 9.33 -10.38
C PHE A 359 -23.08 9.20 -11.65
N MET A 360 -21.76 8.98 -11.54
CA MET A 360 -20.87 8.70 -12.67
C MET A 360 -21.32 7.48 -13.49
N VAL A 361 -21.89 6.48 -12.83
CA VAL A 361 -22.32 5.21 -13.46
C VAL A 361 -23.79 5.27 -13.89
N SER A 362 -24.68 5.86 -13.10
CA SER A 362 -26.11 5.98 -13.45
C SER A 362 -26.40 7.03 -14.53
N SER A 363 -25.48 7.96 -14.78
CA SER A 363 -25.59 8.97 -15.84
C SER A 363 -25.03 8.52 -17.20
N ILE A 364 -24.56 7.26 -17.30
CA ILE A 364 -24.07 6.70 -18.57
C ILE A 364 -25.27 6.52 -19.51
N ARG A 365 -25.18 7.11 -20.70
CA ARG A 365 -26.28 7.10 -21.68
C ARG A 365 -26.24 5.84 -22.57
N PRO A 366 -27.36 5.41 -23.17
CA PRO A 366 -27.39 4.24 -24.06
C PRO A 366 -26.47 4.32 -25.28
N ASP A 367 -26.03 5.51 -25.69
CA ASP A 367 -25.07 5.77 -26.78
C ASP A 367 -23.59 5.77 -26.32
N ASP A 368 -23.31 5.72 -25.01
CA ASP A 368 -21.96 5.65 -24.46
C ASP A 368 -21.42 4.21 -24.55
N PRO A 369 -20.18 3.98 -25.03
CA PRO A 369 -19.59 2.64 -25.11
C PRO A 369 -19.45 1.92 -23.76
N ASP A 370 -19.50 2.64 -22.62
CA ASP A 370 -19.53 2.04 -21.29
C ASP A 370 -20.94 1.58 -20.84
N TYR A 371 -22.01 1.86 -21.59
CA TYR A 371 -23.37 1.48 -21.19
C TYR A 371 -23.54 -0.01 -20.87
N PRO A 372 -22.98 -0.97 -21.65
CA PRO A 372 -23.03 -2.40 -21.30
C PRO A 372 -22.26 -2.74 -20.01
N ASN A 373 -21.34 -1.88 -19.58
CA ASN A 373 -20.47 -2.09 -18.41
C ASN A 373 -21.09 -1.56 -17.10
N ILE A 374 -22.25 -0.90 -17.15
CA ILE A 374 -22.95 -0.36 -15.95
C ILE A 374 -23.04 -1.39 -14.79
N PRO A 375 -23.49 -2.64 -15.00
CA PRO A 375 -23.58 -3.61 -13.90
C PRO A 375 -22.22 -3.93 -13.27
N ILE A 376 -21.17 -4.05 -14.10
CA ILE A 376 -19.80 -4.34 -13.67
C ILE A 376 -19.27 -3.20 -12.79
N TYR A 377 -19.52 -1.95 -13.17
CA TYR A 377 -19.16 -0.78 -12.36
C TYR A 377 -19.95 -0.73 -11.04
N LEU A 378 -21.26 -0.98 -11.06
CA LEU A 378 -22.10 -1.00 -9.86
C LEU A 378 -21.67 -2.10 -8.87
N ASP A 379 -21.39 -3.30 -9.34
CA ASP A 379 -20.91 -4.40 -8.48
C ASP A 379 -19.53 -4.11 -7.89
N THR A 380 -18.62 -3.55 -8.69
CA THR A 380 -17.30 -3.08 -8.20
C THR A 380 -17.45 -2.00 -7.14
N LEU A 381 -18.40 -1.08 -7.31
CA LEU A 381 -18.68 -0.03 -6.34
C LEU A 381 -19.22 -0.57 -5.01
N LYS A 382 -19.92 -1.71 -4.95
CA LYS A 382 -20.31 -2.35 -3.68
C LYS A 382 -19.09 -2.76 -2.86
N TYR A 383 -18.09 -3.42 -3.48
CA TYR A 383 -16.84 -3.76 -2.79
C TYR A 383 -16.09 -2.52 -2.29
N LEU A 384 -16.07 -1.43 -3.06
CA LEU A 384 -15.51 -0.14 -2.58
C LEU A 384 -16.34 0.44 -1.43
N GLY A 385 -17.68 0.38 -1.53
CA GLY A 385 -18.63 0.76 -0.48
C GLY A 385 -18.42 0.00 0.83
N SER A 386 -17.94 -1.25 0.76
CA SER A 386 -17.60 -2.04 1.96
C SER A 386 -16.39 -1.49 2.71
N LEU A 387 -15.42 -0.91 1.99
CA LEU A 387 -14.26 -0.22 2.61
C LEU A 387 -14.72 1.10 3.27
N TYR A 388 -15.62 1.84 2.62
CA TYR A 388 -16.28 3.01 3.20
C TYR A 388 -17.08 2.69 4.46
N MET A 389 -17.81 1.58 4.46
CA MET A 389 -18.58 1.10 5.61
C MET A 389 -17.67 0.81 6.80
N ASN A 390 -16.61 0.03 6.62
CA ASN A 390 -15.68 -0.27 7.71
C ASN A 390 -14.85 0.94 8.16
N LEU A 391 -14.50 1.87 7.26
CA LEU A 391 -13.79 3.09 7.66
C LEU A 391 -14.64 4.00 8.56
N LYS A 392 -15.98 4.03 8.37
CA LYS A 392 -16.89 4.75 9.28
C LYS A 392 -16.90 4.16 10.70
N GLU A 393 -16.76 2.84 10.82
CA GLU A 393 -16.67 2.11 12.10
C GLU A 393 -15.31 2.36 12.80
N GLY A 394 -14.25 2.61 12.03
CA GLY A 394 -12.93 3.00 12.51
C GLY A 394 -11.82 2.05 12.06
N PHE A 395 -10.59 2.36 12.48
CA PHE A 395 -9.41 1.56 12.13
C PHE A 395 -9.47 0.17 12.77
N SER A 396 -9.48 -0.89 11.94
CA SER A 396 -9.54 -2.28 12.40
C SER A 396 -8.67 -3.24 11.57
N PRO A 397 -8.23 -4.38 12.12
CA PRO A 397 -7.56 -5.44 11.37
C PRO A 397 -8.41 -5.97 10.20
N VAL A 398 -9.73 -6.03 10.35
CA VAL A 398 -10.67 -6.44 9.30
C VAL A 398 -10.65 -5.48 8.14
N MET A 399 -10.69 -4.16 8.40
CA MET A 399 -10.58 -3.14 7.35
C MET A 399 -9.24 -3.26 6.60
N ASN A 400 -8.13 -3.40 7.33
CA ASN A 400 -6.81 -3.56 6.72
C ASN A 400 -6.75 -4.80 5.82
N LEU A 401 -7.25 -5.95 6.27
CA LEU A 401 -7.29 -7.18 5.48
C LEU A 401 -8.16 -7.03 4.21
N ARG A 402 -9.30 -6.31 4.30
CA ARG A 402 -10.15 -6.01 3.14
C ARG A 402 -9.48 -5.08 2.13
N ILE A 403 -8.78 -4.04 2.59
CA ILE A 403 -8.00 -3.14 1.71
C ILE A 403 -6.92 -3.94 0.99
N ILE A 404 -6.19 -4.81 1.70
CA ILE A 404 -5.11 -5.62 1.13
C ILE A 404 -5.63 -6.62 0.08
N SER A 405 -6.76 -7.27 0.36
CA SER A 405 -7.32 -8.34 -0.47
C SER A 405 -8.38 -7.86 -1.47
N TRP A 406 -8.65 -6.56 -1.59
CA TRP A 406 -9.76 -6.03 -2.39
C TRP A 406 -9.80 -6.56 -3.83
N PHE A 407 -8.63 -6.72 -4.47
CA PHE A 407 -8.51 -7.29 -5.82
C PHE A 407 -9.01 -8.73 -5.98
N THR A 408 -9.06 -9.53 -4.92
CA THR A 408 -9.51 -10.94 -5.02
C THR A 408 -11.01 -11.05 -5.26
N PHE A 409 -11.78 -10.02 -4.88
CA PHE A 409 -13.25 -9.98 -4.97
C PHE A 409 -13.78 -9.35 -6.26
N LEU A 410 -12.92 -8.77 -7.10
CA LEU A 410 -13.40 -7.97 -8.23
C LEU A 410 -13.98 -8.85 -9.36
N PRO A 411 -15.06 -8.38 -10.03
CA PRO A 411 -15.57 -9.02 -11.24
C PRO A 411 -14.46 -9.17 -12.28
N ARG A 412 -14.34 -10.36 -12.91
CA ARG A 412 -13.30 -10.62 -13.93
C ARG A 412 -13.33 -9.58 -15.06
N ASN A 413 -14.52 -9.14 -15.46
CA ASN A 413 -14.70 -8.12 -16.49
C ASN A 413 -14.24 -6.71 -16.05
N PHE A 414 -14.32 -6.36 -14.75
CA PHE A 414 -13.80 -5.08 -14.27
C PHE A 414 -12.28 -4.99 -14.45
N ILE A 415 -11.58 -6.10 -14.20
CA ILE A 415 -10.13 -6.20 -14.41
C ILE A 415 -9.79 -5.92 -15.88
N SER A 416 -10.55 -6.51 -16.82
CA SER A 416 -10.39 -6.24 -18.26
C SER A 416 -10.62 -4.78 -18.62
N LEU A 417 -11.65 -4.12 -18.07
CA LEU A 417 -11.92 -2.69 -18.31
C LEU A 417 -10.79 -1.80 -17.77
N ALA A 418 -10.27 -2.12 -16.59
CA ALA A 418 -9.14 -1.42 -16.00
C ALA A 418 -7.84 -1.63 -16.79
N GLN A 419 -7.55 -2.84 -17.28
CA GLN A 419 -6.41 -3.11 -18.18
C GLN A 419 -6.53 -2.38 -19.53
N GLN A 420 -7.75 -2.26 -20.06
CA GLN A 420 -8.08 -1.41 -21.22
C GLN A 420 -8.00 0.09 -20.91
N ARG A 421 -7.68 0.47 -19.66
CA ARG A 421 -7.56 1.84 -19.16
C ARG A 421 -8.85 2.65 -19.31
N GLN A 422 -10.01 1.99 -19.20
CA GLN A 422 -11.31 2.66 -19.27
C GLN A 422 -11.41 3.70 -18.13
N PRO A 423 -11.66 4.99 -18.43
CA PRO A 423 -11.52 6.04 -17.44
C PRO A 423 -12.37 5.86 -16.18
N ARG A 424 -13.61 5.36 -16.32
CA ARG A 424 -14.50 5.09 -15.18
C ARG A 424 -13.96 3.97 -14.26
N ALA A 425 -13.32 2.95 -14.83
CA ALA A 425 -12.62 1.92 -14.04
C ALA A 425 -11.43 2.52 -13.28
N LEU A 426 -10.65 3.38 -13.93
CA LEU A 426 -9.50 4.04 -13.32
C LEU A 426 -9.90 5.05 -12.22
N VAL A 427 -11.05 5.72 -12.35
CA VAL A 427 -11.61 6.56 -11.26
C VAL A 427 -11.90 5.69 -10.05
N ILE A 428 -12.59 4.55 -10.19
CA ILE A 428 -12.88 3.64 -9.08
C ILE A 428 -11.57 3.15 -8.43
N LEU A 429 -10.55 2.81 -9.23
CA LEU A 429 -9.23 2.46 -8.73
C LEU A 429 -8.51 3.61 -8.01
N ALA A 430 -8.72 4.87 -8.40
CA ALA A 430 -8.13 6.03 -7.73
C ALA A 430 -8.71 6.21 -6.32
N TYR A 431 -10.00 5.92 -6.12
CA TYR A 431 -10.61 5.92 -4.78
C TYR A 431 -10.06 4.77 -3.93
N TYR A 432 -9.94 3.57 -4.49
CA TYR A 432 -9.29 2.45 -3.81
C TYR A 432 -7.81 2.74 -3.46
N ALA A 433 -7.06 3.41 -4.33
CA ALA A 433 -5.68 3.81 -4.07
C ALA A 433 -5.53 4.76 -2.86
N ALA A 434 -6.55 5.59 -2.58
CA ALA A 434 -6.61 6.38 -1.35
C ALA A 434 -6.77 5.49 -0.10
N PHE A 435 -7.57 4.42 -0.14
CA PHE A 435 -7.61 3.43 0.94
C PHE A 435 -6.27 2.69 1.11
N LEU A 436 -5.57 2.35 0.02
CA LEU A 436 -4.23 1.75 0.11
C LEU A 436 -3.21 2.64 0.85
N LYS A 437 -3.35 3.97 0.80
CA LYS A 437 -2.51 4.89 1.59
C LYS A 437 -2.70 4.76 3.11
N LEU A 438 -3.85 4.24 3.59
CA LEU A 438 -4.10 3.98 5.01
C LEU A 438 -3.25 2.81 5.56
N ILE A 439 -2.65 1.98 4.70
CA ILE A 439 -1.88 0.81 5.15
C ILE A 439 -0.40 1.17 5.37
N LYS A 440 -0.08 1.70 6.55
CA LYS A 440 1.30 2.09 6.92
C LYS A 440 2.12 1.02 7.64
N SER A 441 1.47 0.12 8.38
CA SER A 441 2.14 -0.88 9.23
C SER A 441 2.87 -1.98 8.44
N ILE A 442 2.49 -2.19 7.17
CA ILE A 442 2.98 -3.29 6.34
C ILE A 442 4.05 -2.78 5.37
N TRP A 443 5.30 -3.19 5.60
CA TRP A 443 6.48 -2.67 4.89
C TRP A 443 6.40 -2.82 3.37
N TRP A 444 5.79 -3.89 2.87
CA TRP A 444 5.64 -4.16 1.43
C TRP A 444 4.49 -3.39 0.77
N LEU A 445 3.65 -2.72 1.54
CA LEU A 445 2.60 -1.79 1.04
C LEU A 445 3.00 -0.32 1.14
N LYS A 446 4.02 0.01 1.95
CA LYS A 446 4.55 1.38 2.11
C LYS A 446 4.83 2.07 0.77
N GLY A 447 4.05 3.09 0.43
CA GLY A 447 4.17 3.87 -0.82
C GLY A 447 3.42 3.30 -2.04
N VAL A 448 2.82 2.10 -1.96
CA VAL A 448 2.03 1.51 -3.06
C VAL A 448 0.80 2.36 -3.36
N GLY A 449 0.04 2.73 -2.32
CA GLY A 449 -1.12 3.63 -2.45
C GLY A 449 -0.72 4.99 -3.04
N GLU A 450 0.35 5.59 -2.52
CA GLU A 450 0.85 6.90 -2.99
C GLU A 450 1.28 6.87 -4.47
N ARG A 451 2.10 5.89 -4.87
CA ARG A 451 2.49 5.73 -6.29
C ARG A 451 1.27 5.53 -7.18
N SER A 452 0.37 4.62 -6.79
CA SER A 452 -0.83 4.29 -7.57
C SER A 452 -1.76 5.49 -7.73
N LEU A 453 -1.98 6.24 -6.65
CA LEU A 453 -2.85 7.41 -6.62
C LEU A 453 -2.29 8.56 -7.48
N ASN A 454 -0.97 8.77 -7.45
CA ASN A 454 -0.30 9.72 -8.34
C ASN A 454 -0.42 9.30 -9.80
N ASP A 455 -0.07 8.06 -10.16
CA ASP A 455 -0.16 7.56 -11.53
C ASP A 455 -1.59 7.66 -12.09
N LEU A 456 -2.60 7.22 -11.32
CA LEU A 456 -4.02 7.26 -11.73
C LEU A 456 -4.54 8.70 -11.91
N CYS A 457 -4.27 9.59 -10.97
CA CYS A 457 -4.71 10.99 -11.10
C CYS A 457 -3.97 11.74 -12.22
N ASN A 458 -2.70 11.43 -12.47
CA ASN A 458 -1.93 12.03 -13.56
C ASN A 458 -2.43 11.54 -14.93
N TYR A 459 -2.75 10.25 -15.06
CA TYR A 459 -3.27 9.67 -16.31
C TYR A 459 -4.66 10.18 -16.68
N LEU A 460 -5.58 10.26 -15.72
CA LEU A 460 -6.95 10.74 -15.95
C LEU A 460 -7.05 12.25 -16.21
N GLY A 461 -6.08 13.03 -15.73
CA GLY A 461 -5.95 14.45 -16.04
C GLY A 461 -7.14 15.31 -15.57
N SER A 462 -7.30 16.47 -16.21
CA SER A 462 -8.29 17.49 -15.81
C SER A 462 -9.73 17.18 -16.22
N GLU A 463 -9.93 16.31 -17.21
CA GLU A 463 -11.27 15.96 -17.72
C GLU A 463 -12.13 15.26 -16.65
N TRP A 464 -11.48 14.48 -15.79
CA TRP A 464 -12.11 13.73 -14.69
C TRP A 464 -12.02 14.47 -13.35
N ALA A 465 -11.57 15.73 -13.30
CA ALA A 465 -11.30 16.44 -12.05
C ALA A 465 -12.51 16.53 -11.10
N LEU A 466 -13.73 16.72 -11.63
CA LEU A 466 -14.97 16.74 -10.85
C LEU A 466 -15.29 15.41 -10.15
N LEU A 467 -14.72 14.30 -10.64
CA LEU A 467 -14.85 12.95 -10.09
C LEU A 467 -13.57 12.49 -9.39
N LEU A 468 -12.54 13.33 -9.28
CA LEU A 468 -11.25 12.98 -8.67
C LEU A 468 -10.89 13.87 -7.48
N PHE A 469 -11.80 14.71 -6.99
CA PHE A 469 -11.52 15.65 -5.90
C PHE A 469 -11.06 14.95 -4.60
N VAL A 470 -11.65 13.80 -4.24
CA VAL A 470 -11.19 12.99 -3.09
C VAL A 470 -9.80 12.37 -3.36
N PRO A 471 -9.57 11.62 -4.47
CA PRO A 471 -8.23 11.18 -4.86
C PRO A 471 -7.16 12.29 -4.88
N GLN A 472 -7.49 13.46 -5.42
CA GLN A 472 -6.56 14.60 -5.49
C GLN A 472 -6.24 15.17 -4.10
N ALA A 473 -7.24 15.32 -3.22
CA ALA A 473 -7.01 15.73 -1.84
C ALA A 473 -6.17 14.69 -1.08
N ALA A 474 -6.41 13.39 -1.28
CA ALA A 474 -5.67 12.29 -0.65
C ALA A 474 -4.18 12.26 -1.03
N ARG A 475 -3.78 12.79 -2.20
CA ARG A 475 -2.36 12.96 -2.57
C ARG A 475 -1.62 13.96 -1.67
N ALA A 476 -2.32 14.94 -1.10
CA ALA A 476 -1.72 15.99 -0.28
C ALA A 476 -1.68 15.65 1.23
N VAL A 477 -2.18 14.47 1.63
CA VAL A 477 -2.36 14.08 3.03
C VAL A 477 -1.69 12.74 3.32
N ASP A 478 -0.80 12.72 4.32
CA ASP A 478 -0.07 11.52 4.74
C ASP A 478 -0.48 11.00 6.13
N ASP A 479 -1.15 11.80 6.96
CA ASP A 479 -1.67 11.33 8.25
C ASP A 479 -2.88 10.40 8.05
N GLU A 480 -3.01 9.33 8.84
CA GLU A 480 -4.11 8.36 8.67
C GLU A 480 -5.47 8.95 9.05
N LEU A 481 -5.54 9.77 10.09
CA LEU A 481 -6.79 10.37 10.57
C LEU A 481 -7.26 11.44 9.58
N ASP A 482 -6.35 12.29 9.11
CA ASP A 482 -6.68 13.30 8.10
C ASP A 482 -7.00 12.67 6.73
N LEU A 483 -6.33 11.58 6.35
CA LEU A 483 -6.66 10.85 5.13
C LEU A 483 -8.03 10.17 5.24
N ALA A 484 -8.38 9.60 6.39
CA ALA A 484 -9.72 9.07 6.63
C ALA A 484 -10.81 10.16 6.51
N ARG A 485 -10.59 11.34 7.09
CA ARG A 485 -11.47 12.53 6.93
C ARG A 485 -11.66 12.91 5.47
N VAL A 486 -10.58 12.93 4.68
CA VAL A 486 -10.63 13.22 3.24
C VAL A 486 -11.41 12.15 2.47
N ILE A 487 -11.16 10.86 2.72
CA ILE A 487 -11.86 9.74 2.06
C ILE A 487 -13.36 9.81 2.35
N LEU A 488 -13.73 9.96 3.63
CA LEU A 488 -15.12 10.06 4.09
C LEU A 488 -15.80 11.38 3.72
N GLN A 489 -15.05 12.41 3.31
CA GLN A 489 -15.50 13.80 3.11
C GLN A 489 -16.13 14.42 4.37
N ASP A 490 -15.66 14.01 5.55
CA ASP A 490 -16.09 14.55 6.84
C ASP A 490 -14.87 15.10 7.61
N PRO A 491 -14.68 16.42 7.67
CA PRO A 491 -13.53 17.03 8.36
C PRO A 491 -13.63 16.88 9.89
N ASN A 492 -14.83 16.62 10.43
CA ASN A 492 -15.06 16.43 11.84
C ASN A 492 -14.98 14.96 12.25
N TRP A 493 -14.78 14.04 11.30
CA TRP A 493 -14.66 12.62 11.62
C TRP A 493 -13.51 12.37 12.60
N VAL A 494 -13.78 11.51 13.57
CA VAL A 494 -12.82 11.01 14.55
C VAL A 494 -13.05 9.51 14.62
N SER A 495 -11.97 8.73 14.52
CA SER A 495 -12.05 7.29 14.77
C SER A 495 -12.67 7.02 16.15
N ALA A 496 -13.57 6.03 16.21
CA ALA A 496 -13.97 5.44 17.49
C ALA A 496 -12.70 5.10 18.30
N ARG A 497 -12.63 5.61 19.54
CA ARG A 497 -11.48 5.42 20.44
C ARG A 497 -11.68 4.18 21.33
N PRO A 498 -10.60 3.46 21.68
CA PRO A 498 -9.46 3.08 20.87
C PRO A 498 -9.57 1.59 20.47
N SER A 499 -8.54 1.11 19.77
CA SER A 499 -8.27 -0.26 19.29
C SER A 499 -8.33 -1.41 20.33
N HIS A 500 -9.47 -1.58 21.00
CA HIS A 500 -9.83 -2.80 21.74
C HIS A 500 -10.88 -3.64 21.00
N LEU A 501 -11.14 -3.32 19.73
CA LEU A 501 -11.43 -4.35 18.74
C LEU A 501 -10.19 -5.25 18.59
N GLN A 502 -10.03 -6.16 19.57
CA GLN A 502 -9.84 -7.56 19.23
C GLN A 502 -10.80 -7.86 18.07
N LEU A 503 -10.40 -8.70 17.11
CA LEU A 503 -11.44 -9.35 16.31
C LEU A 503 -12.43 -9.93 17.32
N ASP A 504 -13.70 -9.57 17.19
CA ASP A 504 -14.73 -10.16 18.02
C ASP A 504 -14.67 -11.67 17.74
N SER A 505 -14.12 -12.43 18.69
CA SER A 505 -13.65 -13.80 18.49
C SER A 505 -14.77 -14.74 18.04
N CYS A 506 -16.01 -14.26 18.16
CA CYS A 506 -17.28 -14.86 17.79
C CYS A 506 -17.60 -14.81 16.29
N SER A 507 -16.91 -14.00 15.48
CA SER A 507 -16.99 -14.08 14.01
C SER A 507 -15.77 -14.82 13.47
N PRO A 508 -15.84 -16.15 13.26
CA PRO A 508 -14.75 -16.88 12.65
C PRO A 508 -14.47 -16.27 11.27
N ILE A 509 -13.19 -15.95 11.02
CA ILE A 509 -12.74 -15.78 9.65
C ILE A 509 -12.91 -17.15 8.99
N THR A 510 -13.51 -17.17 7.82
CA THR A 510 -13.82 -18.39 7.07
C THR A 510 -13.44 -18.15 5.62
N LEU A 511 -13.47 -19.19 4.80
CA LEU A 511 -13.53 -18.97 3.36
C LEU A 511 -14.82 -18.23 3.00
N VAL A 512 -14.75 -17.48 1.91
CA VAL A 512 -15.90 -16.77 1.36
C VAL A 512 -15.99 -16.98 -0.14
N ASP A 513 -17.20 -16.92 -0.70
CA ASP A 513 -17.39 -16.96 -2.15
C ASP A 513 -17.09 -15.60 -2.81
N ASP A 514 -17.16 -15.55 -4.15
CA ASP A 514 -17.03 -14.30 -4.91
C ASP A 514 -18.09 -13.25 -4.50
N ALA A 515 -19.20 -13.63 -3.84
CA ALA A 515 -20.22 -12.70 -3.32
C ALA A 515 -19.99 -12.29 -1.85
N GLY A 516 -18.89 -12.74 -1.21
CA GLY A 516 -18.52 -12.42 0.16
C GLY A 516 -19.27 -13.22 1.24
N LYS A 517 -20.05 -14.25 0.89
CA LYS A 517 -20.78 -15.11 1.85
C LYS A 517 -19.86 -16.17 2.45
N ARG A 518 -20.08 -16.54 3.72
CA ARG A 518 -19.26 -17.53 4.44
C ARG A 518 -19.41 -18.94 3.86
N LEU A 519 -18.30 -19.66 3.77
CA LEU A 519 -18.20 -21.04 3.31
C LEU A 519 -17.58 -21.93 4.38
N ARG A 520 -18.08 -23.17 4.51
CA ARG A 520 -17.51 -24.24 5.35
C ARG A 520 -17.17 -25.45 4.47
N TRP A 521 -15.97 -26.00 4.63
CA TRP A 521 -15.60 -27.28 4.00
C TRP A 521 -16.10 -28.45 4.83
N ASN A 522 -16.96 -29.29 4.25
CA ASN A 522 -17.33 -30.56 4.85
C ASN A 522 -16.42 -31.68 4.32
N ARG A 523 -15.41 -32.06 5.12
CA ARG A 523 -14.45 -33.12 4.76
C ARG A 523 -15.09 -34.50 4.55
N SER A 524 -16.17 -34.85 5.26
CA SER A 524 -16.79 -36.18 5.12
C SER A 524 -17.64 -36.31 3.85
N GLU A 525 -18.24 -35.21 3.40
CA GLU A 525 -19.08 -35.16 2.19
C GLU A 525 -18.31 -34.66 0.95
N ARG A 526 -17.06 -34.21 1.11
CA ARG A 526 -16.25 -33.49 0.11
C ARG A 526 -17.03 -32.34 -0.56
N LYS A 527 -17.74 -31.54 0.23
CA LYS A 527 -18.57 -30.43 -0.28
C LYS A 527 -18.33 -29.13 0.47
N VAL A 528 -18.39 -28.04 -0.28
CA VAL A 528 -18.45 -26.69 0.29
C VAL A 528 -19.91 -26.36 0.58
N VAL A 529 -20.18 -25.92 1.81
CA VAL A 529 -21.51 -25.50 2.26
C VAL A 529 -21.49 -23.99 2.49
N VAL A 530 -22.45 -23.27 1.90
CA VAL A 530 -22.66 -21.85 2.21
C VAL A 530 -23.33 -21.77 3.57
N LEU A 531 -22.76 -20.98 4.48
CA LEU A 531 -23.36 -20.76 5.80
C LEU A 531 -24.36 -19.61 5.69
N ASP A 532 -25.62 -19.88 6.05
CA ASP A 532 -26.59 -18.81 6.23
C ASP A 532 -26.17 -17.88 7.37
N SER A 533 -26.48 -16.60 7.22
CA SER A 533 -26.12 -15.53 8.16
C SER A 533 -26.75 -15.67 9.57
N SER A 534 -27.59 -16.69 9.77
CA SER A 534 -28.26 -17.04 11.03
C SER A 534 -27.58 -18.19 11.81
N GLU A 535 -26.57 -18.88 11.27
CA GLU A 535 -25.80 -19.86 12.06
C GLU A 535 -24.86 -19.17 13.05
N THR A 536 -25.39 -18.73 14.19
CA THR A 536 -24.60 -18.56 15.41
C THR A 536 -24.04 -19.93 15.81
N VAL A 537 -22.73 -20.11 15.63
CA VAL A 537 -22.01 -21.31 16.09
C VAL A 537 -22.05 -21.33 17.62
N ILE A 538 -22.92 -22.17 18.17
CA ILE A 538 -22.94 -22.48 19.60
C ILE A 538 -21.71 -23.34 19.89
N TRP A 539 -20.72 -22.76 20.57
CA TRP A 539 -19.65 -23.55 21.17
C TRP A 539 -20.17 -24.14 22.49
N ASN A 540 -20.13 -25.48 22.60
CA ASN A 540 -20.22 -26.12 23.90
C ASN A 540 -18.96 -25.77 24.71
N GLN A 541 -19.16 -25.56 26.01
CA GLN A 541 -18.17 -25.07 26.98
C GLN A 541 -16.99 -26.02 27.20
#